data_AF-A0A2T2YIX1-F1
#
_entry.id   AF-A0A2T2YIX1-F1
#
_cell.length_a   1.000
_cell.length_b   1.000
_cell.length_c   1.000
_cell.angle_alpha   90.00
_cell.angle_beta   90.00
_cell.angle_gamma   90.00
#
_symmetry.space_group_name_H-M   'P 1'
#
loop_
_entity.id
_entity.type
_entity.pdbx_description
1 polymer ?
#
loop_
_entity_poly.entity_id
_entity_poly.type
_entity_poly.pdbx_seq_one_letter_code
_entity_poly.pdbx_strand_id
1 'polypeptide(L)'
;MANSAQYTGIDESVYSNLKQKLSGFGIDLEGNSGKVSKQGVSAQYAFDPATQTLNINNVNVSFPASMMFSPDKIIGMISEAVQGAGGSKVA
;
A
#
# COMPACT_ATOMS: atom_id res chain seq x y z
N MET A 1 -1.88 -17.06 0.88
CA MET A 1 -1.33 -16.02 -0.03
C MET A 1 -1.92 -14.71 0.44
N ALA A 2 -1.17 -13.93 1.21
CA ALA A 2 -1.71 -12.78 1.94
C ALA A 2 -1.80 -11.57 0.99
N ASN A 3 -2.98 -11.34 0.42
CA ASN A 3 -3.31 -10.14 -0.35
C ASN A 3 -3.53 -8.91 0.56
N SER A 4 -2.96 -8.94 1.77
CA SER A 4 -3.15 -7.92 2.80
C SER A 4 -1.87 -7.78 3.60
N ALA A 5 -1.55 -6.56 3.99
CA ALA A 5 -0.46 -6.24 4.87
C ALA A 5 -0.87 -5.12 5.83
N GLN A 6 -0.53 -5.28 7.09
CA GLN A 6 -0.71 -4.29 8.14
C GLN A 6 0.62 -3.66 8.51
N TYR A 7 0.62 -2.35 8.69
CA TYR A 7 1.78 -1.56 9.06
C TYR A 7 1.45 -0.63 10.23
N THR A 8 2.41 -0.40 11.13
CA THR A 8 2.31 0.52 12.28
C THR A 8 3.48 1.49 12.32
N GLY A 9 3.34 2.58 13.07
CA GLY A 9 4.36 3.63 13.16
C GLY A 9 4.44 4.46 11.88
N ILE A 10 3.31 4.61 11.18
CA ILE A 10 3.20 5.44 9.99
C ILE A 10 2.63 6.79 10.42
N ASP A 11 3.48 7.81 10.46
CA ASP A 11 3.04 9.20 10.62
C ASP A 11 2.51 9.78 9.30
N GLU A 12 1.88 10.96 9.34
CA GLU A 12 1.37 11.64 8.14
C GLU A 12 2.47 11.89 7.08
N SER A 13 3.70 12.15 7.52
CA SER A 13 4.87 12.31 6.63
C SER A 13 5.24 10.99 5.94
N VAL A 14 5.24 9.89 6.69
CA VAL A 14 5.51 8.53 6.22
C VAL A 14 4.43 8.10 5.23
N TYR A 15 3.17 8.33 5.60
CA TYR A 15 2.03 8.05 4.76
C TYR A 15 2.11 8.84 3.45
N SER A 16 2.39 10.15 3.50
CA SER A 16 2.54 10.98 2.29
C SER A 16 3.64 10.46 1.34
N ASN A 17 4.77 10.02 1.88
CA ASN A 17 5.86 9.43 1.09
C ASN A 17 5.42 8.10 0.44
N LEU A 18 4.67 7.29 1.18
CA LEU A 18 4.03 6.08 0.68
C LEU A 18 3.08 6.35 -0.48
N LYS A 19 2.21 7.36 -0.35
CA LYS A 19 1.27 7.76 -1.41
C LYS A 19 2.02 8.12 -2.69
N GLN A 20 3.11 8.89 -2.58
CA GLN A 20 3.94 9.26 -3.73
C GLN A 20 4.56 8.03 -4.42
N LYS A 21 5.18 7.12 -3.65
CA LYS A 21 5.76 5.89 -4.21
C LYS A 21 4.69 5.02 -4.86
N LEU A 22 3.57 4.82 -4.18
CA LEU A 22 2.46 4.00 -4.67
C LEU A 22 1.82 4.60 -5.92
N SER A 23 1.64 5.92 -5.99
CA SER A 23 1.13 6.63 -7.16
C SER A 23 2.04 6.40 -8.39
N GLY A 24 3.37 6.35 -8.18
CA GLY A 24 4.35 5.98 -9.21
C GLY A 24 4.18 4.55 -9.77
N PHE A 25 3.59 3.64 -8.98
CA PHE A 25 3.20 2.29 -9.41
C PHE A 25 1.77 2.22 -9.94
N GLY A 26 1.10 3.36 -10.10
CA GLY A 26 -0.30 3.45 -10.49
C GLY A 26 -1.27 3.20 -9.33
N ILE A 27 -0.79 3.13 -8.10
CA ILE A 27 -1.60 2.93 -6.89
C ILE A 27 -1.81 4.31 -6.22
N ASP A 28 -2.78 5.07 -6.69
CA ASP A 28 -3.17 6.33 -6.03
C ASP A 28 -4.00 6.05 -4.78
N LEU A 29 -3.40 6.30 -3.63
CA LEU A 29 -4.13 6.38 -2.36
C LEU A 29 -4.76 7.79 -2.28
N GLU A 30 -6.08 7.92 -2.29
CA GLU A 30 -6.78 9.19 -2.05
C GLU A 30 -7.26 9.29 -0.59
N GLY A 31 -6.96 10.38 0.10
CA GLY A 31 -7.29 10.53 1.53
C GLY A 31 -6.57 9.53 2.45
N ASN A 32 -7.24 9.12 3.53
CA ASN A 32 -6.71 8.21 4.55
C ASN A 32 -7.16 6.76 4.33
N SER A 33 -8.38 6.56 3.85
CA SER A 33 -8.92 5.22 3.63
C SER A 33 -9.74 5.19 2.35
N GLY A 34 -9.60 4.11 1.58
CA GLY A 34 -10.29 3.97 0.31
C GLY A 34 -9.92 2.70 -0.43
N LYS A 35 -10.40 2.61 -1.68
CA LYS A 35 -9.98 1.59 -2.62
C LYS A 35 -9.26 2.27 -3.76
N VAL A 36 -8.13 1.71 -4.15
CA VAL A 36 -7.37 2.10 -5.31
C VAL A 36 -7.56 1.03 -6.38
N SER A 37 -7.82 1.44 -7.61
CA SER A 37 -8.02 0.53 -8.74
C SER A 37 -7.52 1.21 -10.00
N LYS A 38 -6.33 0.83 -10.48
CA LYS A 38 -5.70 1.44 -11.66
C LYS A 38 -4.87 0.41 -12.40
N GLN A 39 -4.94 0.43 -13.74
CA GLN A 39 -4.13 -0.41 -14.63
C GLN A 39 -4.20 -1.92 -14.34
N GLY A 40 -5.28 -2.42 -13.75
CA GLY A 40 -5.42 -3.81 -13.35
C GLY A 40 -4.95 -4.12 -11.92
N VAL A 41 -4.29 -3.19 -11.23
CA VAL A 41 -4.01 -3.31 -9.79
C VAL A 41 -5.18 -2.74 -9.01
N SER A 42 -5.73 -3.51 -8.07
CA SER A 42 -6.73 -3.07 -7.10
C SER A 42 -6.22 -3.33 -5.69
N ALA A 43 -6.39 -2.38 -4.78
CA ALA A 43 -6.10 -2.58 -3.36
C ALA A 43 -7.06 -1.74 -2.51
N GLN A 44 -7.25 -2.12 -1.27
CA GLN A 44 -7.95 -1.34 -0.26
C GLN A 44 -6.92 -0.88 0.75
N TYR A 45 -7.04 0.37 1.19
CA TYR A 45 -6.15 0.93 2.20
C TYR A 45 -6.97 1.63 3.27
N ALA A 46 -6.47 1.60 4.49
CA ALA A 46 -7.05 2.26 5.63
C ALA A 46 -5.90 2.76 6.53
N PHE A 47 -5.60 4.03 6.41
CA PHE A 47 -4.67 4.76 7.27
C PHE A 47 -5.43 5.39 8.43
N ASP A 48 -5.01 5.06 9.63
CA ASP A 48 -5.47 5.68 10.85
C ASP A 48 -4.34 6.53 11.44
N PRO A 49 -4.45 7.87 11.40
CA PRO A 49 -3.44 8.76 11.96
C PRO A 49 -3.44 8.79 13.49
N ALA A 50 -4.53 8.39 14.15
CA ALA A 50 -4.62 8.36 15.61
C ALA A 50 -3.84 7.16 16.18
N THR A 51 -3.86 6.03 15.48
CA THR A 51 -3.09 4.82 15.84
C THR A 51 -1.82 4.65 15.01
N GLN A 52 -1.52 5.60 14.11
CA GLN A 52 -0.38 5.57 13.17
C GLN A 52 -0.29 4.23 12.43
N THR A 53 -1.44 3.70 12.03
CA THR A 53 -1.57 2.35 11.47
C THR A 53 -2.07 2.41 10.04
N LEU A 54 -1.45 1.68 9.13
CA LEU A 54 -1.91 1.52 7.75
C LEU A 54 -2.26 0.05 7.51
N ASN A 55 -3.52 -0.20 7.21
CA ASN A 55 -3.97 -1.49 6.70
C ASN A 55 -4.06 -1.43 5.18
N ILE A 56 -3.43 -2.38 4.51
CA ILE A 56 -3.60 -2.64 3.10
C ILE A 56 -4.30 -3.99 2.97
N ASN A 57 -5.45 -4.05 2.33
CA ASN A 57 -6.25 -5.26 2.16
C ASN A 57 -6.60 -5.45 0.69
N ASN A 58 -6.97 -6.68 0.29
CA ASN A 58 -7.47 -6.97 -1.05
C ASN A 58 -6.55 -6.48 -2.19
N VAL A 59 -5.23 -6.58 -2.02
CA VAL A 59 -4.28 -6.36 -3.10
C VAL A 59 -4.49 -7.45 -4.15
N ASN A 60 -5.05 -7.04 -5.27
CA ASN A 60 -5.32 -7.89 -6.41
C ASN A 60 -4.63 -7.28 -7.62
N VAL A 61 -3.94 -8.10 -8.40
CA VAL A 61 -3.40 -7.69 -9.69
C VAL A 61 -4.08 -8.51 -10.77
N SER A 62 -4.86 -7.83 -11.58
CA SER A 62 -5.59 -8.34 -12.73
C SER A 62 -4.79 -8.13 -14.01
N PHE A 63 -5.10 -8.92 -15.02
CA PHE A 63 -4.50 -8.83 -16.35
C PHE A 63 -4.80 -7.46 -16.99
N PRO A 64 -3.85 -6.78 -17.66
CA PRO A 64 -2.48 -7.20 -18.00
C PRO A 64 -1.40 -6.87 -16.95
N ALA A 65 -1.69 -6.13 -15.89
CA ALA A 65 -0.70 -5.78 -14.87
C ALA A 65 -0.10 -7.01 -14.18
N SER A 66 -0.85 -8.11 -14.07
CA SER A 66 -0.37 -9.37 -13.48
C SER A 66 0.81 -9.98 -14.24
N MET A 67 1.06 -9.58 -15.50
CA MET A 67 2.23 -9.98 -16.29
C MET A 67 3.51 -9.23 -15.91
N MET A 68 3.40 -8.03 -15.32
CA MET A 68 4.55 -7.18 -14.94
C MET A 68 4.69 -7.02 -13.42
N PHE A 69 3.58 -7.09 -12.68
CA PHE A 69 3.48 -6.83 -11.26
C PHE A 69 2.74 -7.98 -10.59
N SER A 70 3.32 -8.53 -9.52
CA SER A 70 2.64 -9.50 -8.66
C SER A 70 2.18 -8.82 -7.38
N PRO A 71 1.05 -9.24 -6.77
CA PRO A 71 0.59 -8.69 -5.49
C PRO A 71 1.69 -8.76 -4.41
N ASP A 72 2.46 -9.84 -4.37
CA ASP A 72 3.61 -9.99 -3.46
C ASP A 72 4.69 -8.94 -3.69
N LYS A 73 4.98 -8.57 -4.96
CA LYS A 73 5.94 -7.52 -5.30
C LYS A 73 5.44 -6.15 -4.85
N ILE A 74 4.15 -5.89 -5.01
CA ILE A 74 3.52 -4.64 -4.55
C ILE A 74 3.59 -4.56 -3.03
N ILE A 75 3.20 -5.62 -2.32
CA ILE A 75 3.33 -5.71 -0.86
C ILE A 75 4.80 -5.53 -0.43
N GLY A 76 5.74 -6.12 -1.16
CA GLY A 76 7.19 -5.94 -0.92
C GLY A 76 7.62 -4.48 -1.05
N MET A 77 7.27 -3.81 -2.16
CA MET A 77 7.60 -2.41 -2.39
C MET A 77 6.92 -1.47 -1.38
N ILE A 78 5.67 -1.76 -1.01
CA ILE A 78 4.97 -1.06 0.08
C ILE A 78 5.74 -1.26 1.37
N SER A 79 6.15 -2.48 1.70
CA SER A 79 6.89 -2.78 2.93
C SER A 79 8.25 -2.08 2.98
N GLU A 80 8.97 -2.02 1.86
CA GLU A 80 10.22 -1.25 1.75
C GLU A 80 9.98 0.26 1.87
N ALA A 81 8.91 0.78 1.26
CA ALA A 81 8.53 2.18 1.39
C ALA A 81 8.15 2.54 2.84
N VAL A 82 7.40 1.66 3.51
CA VAL A 82 7.01 1.79 4.92
C VAL A 82 8.25 1.74 5.81
N GLN A 83 9.13 0.74 5.65
CA GLN A 83 10.37 0.64 6.43
C GLN A 83 11.29 1.83 6.22
N GLY A 84 11.51 2.25 4.97
CA GLY A 84 12.35 3.39 4.64
C GLY A 84 11.80 4.72 5.17
N ALA A 85 10.48 4.80 5.38
CA ALA A 85 9.83 5.96 5.97
C ALA A 85 9.72 5.87 7.51
N GLY A 86 10.09 4.74 8.13
CA GLY A 86 10.13 4.57 9.60
C GLY A 86 8.98 3.75 10.19
N GLY A 87 8.04 3.30 9.36
CA GLY A 87 7.00 2.35 9.77
C GLY A 87 7.49 0.92 9.79
N SER A 88 6.74 0.03 10.44
CA SER A 88 7.05 -1.41 10.52
C SER A 88 5.86 -2.24 10.07
N LYS A 89 6.13 -3.30 9.28
CA LYS A 89 5.12 -4.30 8.94
C LYS A 89 4.83 -5.17 10.17
N VAL A 90 3.56 -5.34 10.49
CA VAL A 90 3.10 -6.09 11.67
C VAL A 90 2.52 -7.45 11.26
N ALA A 91 1.82 -7.55 10.13
CA ALA A 91 1.27 -8.79 9.61
C ALA A 91 1.16 -8.75 8.09
#